data_AF-A0A7C5M6E0-F1
#
_entry.id   AF-A0A7C5M6E0-F1
#
_cell.length_a   1.000
_cell.length_b   1.000
_cell.length_c   1.000
_cell.angle_alpha   90.00
_cell.angle_beta   90.00
_cell.angle_gamma   90.00
#
_symmetry.space_group_name_H-M   'P 1'
#
loop_
_entity.id
_entity.type
_entity.pdbx_description
1 polymer ?
#
loop_
_entity_poly.entity_id
_entity_poly.type
_entity_poly.pdbx_seq_one_letter_code
_entity_poly.pdbx_strand_id
1 'polypeptide(L)'
;MKLFCKSNILIRLFLVLFSLSVVFYSSGCRGSKGQRRAYKMQNQSAKEGAKDHEELLKSHYDRQSEETKRMMKEMKKENKKLNKSKKRSLKDRAFRKKCR
;
A
#
# COMPACT_ATOMS: atom_id res chain seq x y z
N MET A 1 24.75 -44.50 -37.83
CA MET A 1 24.57 -43.76 -36.55
C MET A 1 24.74 -42.23 -36.67
N LYS A 2 24.34 -41.57 -37.77
CA LYS A 2 24.49 -40.10 -37.93
C LYS A 2 23.16 -39.32 -37.90
N LEU A 3 22.02 -40.01 -37.90
CA LEU A 3 20.68 -39.40 -37.91
C LEU A 3 20.23 -38.93 -36.51
N PHE A 4 20.71 -39.58 -35.44
CA PHE A 4 20.35 -39.22 -34.06
C PHE A 4 20.98 -37.90 -33.58
N CYS A 5 22.20 -37.55 -34.04
CA CYS A 5 22.84 -36.28 -33.67
C CYS A 5 22.14 -35.05 -34.27
N LYS A 6 21.62 -35.15 -35.50
CA LYS A 6 20.86 -34.05 -36.13
C LYS A 6 19.52 -33.80 -35.44
N SER A 7 18.86 -34.87 -34.99
CA SER A 7 17.57 -34.78 -34.28
C SER A 7 17.67 -34.04 -32.94
N ASN A 8 18.72 -34.32 -32.15
CA ASN A 8 18.94 -33.64 -30.86
C ASN A 8 19.22 -32.13 -30.99
N ILE A 9 19.87 -31.71 -32.07
CA ILE A 9 20.11 -30.29 -32.35
C ILE A 9 18.79 -29.59 -32.72
N LEU A 10 17.97 -30.22 -33.55
CA LEU A 10 16.66 -29.67 -33.95
C LEU A 10 15.70 -29.55 -32.76
N ILE A 11 15.66 -30.56 -31.88
CA ILE A 11 14.83 -30.53 -30.67
C ILE A 11 15.29 -29.41 -29.72
N ARG A 12 16.60 -29.23 -29.53
CA ARG A 12 17.16 -28.14 -28.71
C ARG A 12 16.83 -26.76 -29.29
N LEU A 13 16.92 -26.59 -30.61
CA LEU A 13 16.56 -25.33 -31.27
C LEU A 13 15.06 -25.02 -31.09
N PHE A 14 14.20 -26.03 -31.21
CA PHE A 14 12.76 -25.85 -31.03
C PHE A 14 12.41 -25.46 -29.58
N LEU A 15 13.06 -26.07 -28.59
CA LEU A 15 12.86 -25.72 -27.18
C LEU A 15 13.31 -24.30 -26.85
N VAL A 16 14.41 -23.82 -27.44
CA VAL A 16 14.87 -22.43 -27.27
C VAL A 16 13.91 -21.44 -27.93
N LEU A 17 13.41 -21.75 -29.12
CA LEU A 17 12.40 -20.93 -29.80
C LEU A 17 11.07 -20.86 -29.03
N PHE A 18 10.65 -21.98 -28.45
CA PHE A 18 9.44 -22.06 -27.66
C PHE A 18 9.55 -21.31 -26.32
N SER A 19 10.70 -21.38 -25.64
CA SER A 19 10.90 -20.62 -24.40
C SER A 19 10.95 -19.11 -24.64
N LEU A 20 11.52 -18.67 -25.77
CA LEU A 20 11.53 -17.27 -26.16
C LEU A 20 10.11 -16.75 -26.46
N SER A 21 9.25 -17.53 -27.10
CA SER A 21 7.91 -17.07 -27.48
C SER A 21 7.02 -16.77 -26.26
N VAL A 22 7.10 -17.58 -25.19
CA VAL A 22 6.33 -17.37 -23.95
C VAL A 22 6.68 -16.03 -23.26
N VAL A 23 7.94 -15.59 -23.35
CA VAL A 23 8.37 -14.29 -22.79
C VAL A 23 7.79 -13.12 -23.60
N PHE A 24 7.66 -13.25 -24.92
CA PHE A 24 7.08 -12.19 -25.76
C PHE A 24 5.55 -12.09 -25.63
N TYR A 25 4.84 -13.21 -25.46
CA TYR A 25 3.38 -13.17 -25.27
C TYR A 25 2.93 -12.76 -23.87
N SER A 26 3.83 -12.76 -22.89
CA SER A 26 3.54 -12.28 -21.52
C SER A 26 3.76 -10.78 -21.33
N SER A 27 4.05 -10.03 -22.40
CA SER A 27 4.13 -8.56 -22.34
C SER A 27 2.77 -7.98 -21.92
N GLY A 28 2.68 -7.63 -20.64
CA GLY A 28 1.43 -7.38 -19.94
C GLY A 28 0.51 -6.38 -20.61
N CYS A 29 -0.80 -6.65 -20.49
CA CYS A 29 -1.90 -5.79 -20.92
C CYS A 29 -1.70 -4.35 -20.44
N ARG A 30 -1.08 -3.53 -21.28
CA ARG A 30 -1.01 -2.09 -21.11
C ARG A 30 -2.40 -1.55 -21.44
N GLY A 31 -3.23 -1.35 -20.41
CA GLY A 31 -4.59 -0.81 -20.54
C GLY A 31 -4.66 0.39 -21.47
N SER A 32 -5.78 0.55 -22.17
CA SER A 32 -5.94 1.48 -23.29
C SER A 32 -5.63 2.93 -22.89
N LYS A 33 -5.29 3.78 -23.86
CA LYS A 33 -5.05 5.22 -23.61
C LYS A 33 -6.24 5.89 -22.90
N GLY A 34 -7.47 5.46 -23.19
CA GLY A 34 -8.69 5.92 -22.52
C GLY A 34 -8.77 5.50 -21.06
N GLN A 35 -8.51 4.22 -20.77
CA GLN A 35 -8.48 3.69 -19.40
C GLN A 35 -7.44 4.39 -18.53
N ARG A 36 -6.25 4.66 -19.08
CA ARG A 36 -5.18 5.39 -18.38
C ARG A 36 -5.57 6.82 -18.06
N ARG A 37 -6.28 7.51 -18.96
CA ARG A 37 -6.76 8.88 -18.73
C ARG A 37 -7.86 8.91 -17.67
N ALA A 38 -8.82 7.98 -17.73
CA ALA A 38 -9.88 7.85 -16.73
C ALA A 38 -9.30 7.58 -15.33
N TYR A 39 -8.34 6.65 -15.22
CA TYR A 39 -7.68 6.35 -13.95
C TYR A 39 -6.89 7.55 -13.39
N LYS A 40 -6.20 8.30 -14.25
CA LYS A 40 -5.50 9.52 -13.82
C LYS A 40 -6.48 10.58 -13.31
N MET A 41 -7.59 10.78 -13.99
CA MET A 41 -8.62 11.75 -13.60
C MET A 41 -9.28 11.35 -12.26
N GLN A 42 -9.58 10.06 -12.08
CA GLN A 42 -10.11 9.54 -10.82
C GLN A 42 -9.12 9.73 -9.65
N ASN A 43 -7.83 9.50 -9.90
CA ASN A 43 -6.80 9.72 -8.88
C ASN A 43 -6.60 11.20 -8.55
N GLN A 44 -6.81 12.09 -9.53
CA GLN A 44 -6.74 13.54 -9.30
C GLN A 44 -7.94 14.01 -8.48
N SER A 45 -9.16 13.61 -8.84
CA SER A 45 -10.36 13.98 -8.09
C SER A 45 -10.35 13.43 -6.66
N ALA A 46 -9.83 12.21 -6.44
CA ALA A 46 -9.64 11.67 -5.10
C ALA A 46 -8.66 12.48 -4.25
N LYS A 47 -7.58 13.01 -4.87
CA LYS A 47 -6.60 13.86 -4.18
C LYS A 47 -7.15 15.25 -3.88
N GLU A 48 -7.92 15.82 -4.80
CA GLU A 48 -8.58 17.11 -4.61
C GLU A 48 -9.61 17.01 -3.48
N GLY A 49 -10.49 16.00 -3.51
CA GLY A 49 -11.44 15.79 -2.42
C GLY A 49 -10.80 15.56 -1.05
N ALA A 50 -9.63 14.89 -1.00
CA ALA A 50 -8.88 14.73 0.25
C ALA A 50 -8.34 16.07 0.79
N LYS A 51 -7.86 16.95 -0.10
CA LYS A 51 -7.39 18.30 0.27
C LYS A 51 -8.54 19.17 0.76
N ASP A 52 -9.66 19.17 0.06
CA ASP A 52 -10.83 19.97 0.42
C ASP A 52 -11.37 19.54 1.80
N HIS A 53 -11.37 18.23 2.07
CA HIS A 53 -11.76 17.70 3.36
C HIS A 53 -10.78 18.11 4.48
N GLU A 54 -9.47 18.07 4.23
CA GLU A 54 -8.46 18.52 5.19
C GLU A 54 -8.58 20.02 5.48
N GLU A 55 -8.83 20.84 4.45
CA GLU A 55 -9.05 22.27 4.59
C GLU A 55 -10.33 22.57 5.38
N LEU A 56 -11.41 21.85 5.10
CA LEU A 56 -12.66 21.98 5.86
C LEU A 56 -12.44 21.64 7.34
N LEU A 57 -11.76 20.53 7.63
CA LEU A 57 -11.42 20.15 9.01
C LEU A 57 -10.58 21.23 9.70
N LYS A 58 -9.56 21.74 9.02
CA LYS A 58 -8.72 22.81 9.56
C LYS A 58 -9.54 24.06 9.89
N SER A 59 -10.37 24.52 8.96
CA SER A 59 -11.25 25.67 9.17
C SER A 59 -12.22 25.48 10.34
N HIS A 60 -12.77 24.26 10.49
CA HIS A 60 -13.62 23.90 11.61
C HIS A 60 -12.88 23.98 12.95
N TYR A 61 -11.66 23.44 13.02
CA TYR A 61 -10.83 23.54 14.22
C TYR A 61 -10.39 24.97 14.53
N ASP A 62 -10.13 25.80 13.51
CA ASP A 62 -9.74 27.20 13.70
C ASP A 62 -10.89 28.02 14.30
N ARG A 63 -12.13 27.78 13.84
CA ARG A 63 -13.36 28.39 14.36
C ARG A 63 -13.74 27.95 15.78
N GLN A 64 -13.19 26.83 16.24
CA GLN A 64 -13.52 26.30 17.56
C GLN A 64 -13.03 27.24 18.68
N SER A 65 -13.79 27.35 19.76
CA SER A 65 -13.42 28.22 20.88
C SER A 65 -12.10 27.77 21.52
N GLU A 66 -11.34 28.73 22.04
CA GLU A 66 -10.07 28.47 22.72
C GLU A 66 -10.24 27.58 23.96
N GLU A 67 -11.38 27.67 24.64
CA GLU A 67 -11.73 26.81 25.75
C GLU A 67 -11.83 25.33 25.31
N THR A 68 -12.55 25.05 24.22
CA THR A 68 -12.63 23.67 23.72
C THR A 68 -11.29 23.17 23.20
N LYS A 69 -10.47 24.04 22.57
CA LYS A 69 -9.08 23.69 22.20
C LYS A 69 -8.23 23.31 23.42
N ARG A 70 -8.38 24.01 24.54
CA ARG A 70 -7.70 23.69 25.81
C ARG A 70 -8.18 22.36 26.37
N MET A 71 -9.50 22.15 26.47
CA MET A 71 -10.10 20.91 26.95
C MET A 71 -9.61 19.70 26.13
N MET A 72 -9.60 19.79 24.80
CA MET A 72 -9.09 18.71 23.95
C MET A 72 -7.60 18.44 24.17
N LYS A 73 -6.78 19.47 24.38
CA LYS A 73 -5.35 19.30 24.69
C LYS A 73 -5.15 18.60 26.02
N GLU A 74 -5.93 18.95 27.04
CA GLU A 74 -5.89 18.32 28.36
C GLU A 74 -6.32 16.86 28.29
N MET A 75 -7.46 16.58 27.66
CA MET A 75 -7.94 15.22 27.42
C MET A 75 -6.90 14.37 26.65
N LYS A 76 -6.21 14.93 25.64
CA LYS A 76 -5.12 14.23 24.94
C LYS A 76 -3.94 13.92 25.89
N LYS A 77 -3.57 14.84 26.78
CA LYS A 77 -2.52 14.61 27.78
C LYS A 77 -2.93 13.53 28.79
N GLU A 78 -4.16 13.55 29.27
CA GLU A 78 -4.71 12.54 30.16
C GLU A 78 -4.75 11.16 29.52
N ASN A 79 -5.27 11.06 28.29
CA ASN A 79 -5.26 9.82 27.52
C ASN A 79 -3.84 9.29 27.30
N LYS A 80 -2.85 10.16 27.07
CA LYS A 80 -1.45 9.76 26.98
C LYS A 80 -0.92 9.23 28.30
N LYS A 81 -1.28 9.83 29.45
CA LYS A 81 -0.90 9.36 30.79
C LYS A 81 -1.54 7.99 31.10
N LEU A 82 -2.84 7.86 30.85
CA LEU A 82 -3.60 6.61 31.02
C LEU A 82 -3.04 5.49 30.12
N ASN A 83 -2.68 5.80 28.87
CA ASN A 83 -2.07 4.82 27.97
C ASN A 83 -0.61 4.52 28.34
N LYS A 84 0.12 5.48 28.92
CA LYS A 84 1.49 5.25 29.41
C LYS A 84 1.50 4.33 30.63
N SER A 85 0.55 4.47 31.57
CA SER A 85 0.43 3.53 32.69
C SER A 85 -0.04 2.14 32.23
N LYS A 86 -0.87 2.06 31.18
CA LYS A 86 -1.29 0.79 30.55
C LYS A 86 -0.22 0.14 29.66
N LYS A 87 0.84 0.86 29.27
CA LYS A 87 1.99 0.26 28.59
C LYS A 87 2.73 -0.60 29.61
N ARG A 88 2.40 -1.90 29.61
CA ARG A 88 3.15 -2.95 30.33
C ARG A 88 4.65 -2.74 30.15
N SER A 89 5.42 -2.91 31.23
CA SER A 89 6.88 -2.83 31.14
C SER A 89 7.39 -3.85 30.11
N LEU A 90 8.55 -3.59 29.51
CA LEU A 90 9.15 -4.54 28.55
C LEU A 90 9.33 -5.93 29.18
N LYS A 91 9.61 -5.97 30.50
CA LYS A 91 9.64 -7.19 31.31
C LYS A 91 8.25 -7.84 31.37
N ASP A 92 7.20 -7.12 31.75
CA ASP A 92 5.83 -7.67 31.80
C ASP A 92 5.34 -8.18 30.43
N ARG A 93 5.75 -7.52 29.34
CA ARG A 93 5.43 -7.94 27.97
C ARG A 93 6.20 -9.21 27.56
N ALA A 94 7.41 -9.41 28.07
CA ALA A 94 8.20 -10.61 27.85
C ALA A 94 7.72 -11.80 28.69
N PHE A 95 7.32 -11.56 29.95
CA PHE A 95 6.95 -12.61 30.90
C PHE A 95 5.46 -13.02 30.87
N ARG A 96 4.54 -12.18 30.35
CA ARG A 96 3.11 -12.53 30.14
C ARG A 96 2.76 -12.79 28.67
N LYS A 97 3.56 -13.60 27.96
CA LYS A 97 3.16 -14.13 26.63
C LYS A 97 2.04 -15.19 26.70
N LYS A 98 1.61 -15.62 27.89
CA LYS A 98 0.71 -16.77 28.12
C LYS A 98 -0.55 -16.48 28.95
N CYS A 99 -1.11 -15.27 28.88
CA CYS A 99 -2.48 -15.07 29.36
C CYS A 99 -3.32 -14.61 28.16
N ARG A 100 -3.98 -15.56 27.52
CA ARG A 100 -5.23 -15.34 26.78
C ARG A 100 -6.32 -15.04 27.80
#